data_AF-A0A1B6VJ55-F1
#
_entry.id   AF-A0A1B6VJ55-F1
#
_cell.length_a   1.000
_cell.length_b   1.000
_cell.length_c   1.000
_cell.angle_alpha   90.00
_cell.angle_beta   90.00
_cell.angle_gamma   90.00
#
_symmetry.space_group_name_H-M   'P 1'
#
loop_
_entity.id
_entity.type
_entity.pdbx_description
1 polymer ?
#
loop_
_entity_poly.entity_id
_entity_poly.type
_entity_poly.pdbx_seq_one_letter_code
_entity_poly.pdbx_strand_id
1 'polypeptide(L)'
;MVNETIQSVPIDPNDLPAYAARLFDRYRTHPEVLRLMRWHNLERNTPPPQAALDAAAAKIAAIRAAQKSGVITRSYKAEDLLELLLSMAKVGAEGSPESGPSNVSPDDLRKTLIDAVKKVVAP
;
A
#
# COMPACT_ATOMS: atom_id res chain seq x y z
N MET A 1 18.01 10.37 4.15
CA MET A 1 16.73 11.08 4.37
C MET A 1 15.64 10.77 3.34
N VAL A 2 15.88 10.72 2.01
CA VAL A 2 14.85 10.16 1.07
C VAL A 2 14.84 8.62 1.06
N ASN A 3 15.99 7.99 1.37
CA ASN A 3 16.17 6.54 1.30
C ASN A 3 15.42 5.75 2.39
N GLU A 4 15.21 6.34 3.58
CA GLU A 4 14.51 5.68 4.71
C GLU A 4 13.01 5.55 4.45
N THR A 5 12.44 6.46 3.63
CA THR A 5 11.01 6.45 3.30
C THR A 5 10.63 5.31 2.35
N ILE A 6 11.59 4.80 1.56
CA ILE A 6 11.34 3.83 0.49
C ILE A 6 11.37 2.37 1.00
N GLN A 7 12.00 2.10 2.15
CA GLN A 7 12.26 0.73 2.63
C GLN A 7 11.50 0.27 3.88
N SER A 8 10.70 1.10 4.55
CA SER A 8 10.36 0.77 5.93
C SER A 8 9.27 -0.30 6.14
N VAL A 9 8.63 -0.81 5.09
CA VAL A 9 7.67 -1.92 5.21
C VAL A 9 7.98 -2.97 4.13
N PRO A 10 8.69 -4.06 4.48
CA PRO A 10 8.94 -5.14 3.54
C PRO A 10 7.62 -5.84 3.18
N ILE A 11 7.48 -6.18 1.89
CA ILE A 11 6.35 -6.97 1.42
C ILE A 11 6.51 -8.42 1.91
N ASP A 12 5.42 -8.98 2.43
CA ASP A 12 5.29 -10.41 2.63
C ASP A 12 4.21 -10.91 1.68
N PRO A 13 4.57 -11.59 0.57
CA PRO A 13 3.60 -12.03 -0.42
C PRO A 13 2.72 -13.19 0.08
N ASN A 14 3.07 -13.80 1.22
CA ASN A 14 2.25 -14.83 1.86
C ASN A 14 1.24 -14.24 2.87
N ASP A 15 1.39 -12.97 3.25
CA ASP A 15 0.48 -12.26 4.14
C ASP A 15 0.29 -10.80 3.71
N LEU A 16 -0.30 -10.64 2.52
CA LEU A 16 -0.69 -9.34 1.97
C LEU A 16 -1.66 -8.56 2.87
N PRO A 17 -2.61 -9.19 3.60
CA PRO A 17 -3.42 -8.49 4.59
C PRO A 17 -2.60 -7.83 5.69
N ALA A 18 -1.63 -8.53 6.28
CA ALA A 18 -0.77 -7.93 7.30
C ALA A 18 0.18 -6.88 6.73
N TYR A 19 0.67 -7.07 5.50
CA TYR A 19 1.45 -6.05 4.79
C TYR A 19 0.67 -4.74 4.62
N ALA A 20 -0.59 -4.82 4.16
CA ALA A 20 -1.46 -3.65 4.03
C ALA A 20 -1.73 -2.97 5.39
N ALA A 21 -1.94 -3.75 6.45
CA ALA A 21 -2.12 -3.21 7.80
C ALA A 21 -0.86 -2.47 8.31
N ARG A 22 0.34 -3.00 8.08
CA ARG A 22 1.59 -2.32 8.44
C ARG A 22 1.77 -0.99 7.68
N LEU A 23 1.37 -0.95 6.41
CA LEU A 23 1.38 0.30 5.63
C LEU A 23 0.38 1.32 6.17
N PHE A 24 -0.83 0.87 6.53
CA PHE A 24 -1.84 1.71 7.16
C PHE A 24 -1.32 2.31 8.47
N ASP A 25 -0.77 1.47 9.36
CA ASP A 25 -0.18 1.90 10.64
C ASP A 25 0.94 2.92 10.41
N ARG A 26 1.76 2.72 9.36
CA ARG A 26 2.82 3.65 8.97
C ARG A 26 2.29 5.01 8.51
N TYR A 27 1.30 5.04 7.63
CA TYR A 27 0.78 6.31 7.13
C TYR A 27 0.09 7.15 8.21
N ARG A 28 -0.40 6.49 9.27
CA ARG A 28 -0.97 7.17 10.44
C ARG A 28 0.07 7.66 11.42
N THR A 29 1.14 6.91 11.62
CA THR A 29 2.27 7.33 12.47
C THR A 29 3.13 8.40 11.80
N HIS A 30 3.13 8.45 10.46
CA HIS A 30 3.90 9.38 9.63
C HIS A 30 3.04 10.05 8.54
N PRO A 31 2.07 10.91 8.91
CA PRO A 31 1.17 11.57 7.95
C PRO A 31 1.91 12.45 6.94
N GLU A 32 3.09 12.98 7.31
CA GLU A 32 3.96 13.77 6.44
C GLU A 32 4.39 13.03 5.18
N VAL A 33 4.47 11.69 5.20
CA VAL A 33 4.86 10.89 4.03
C VAL A 33 3.88 11.08 2.88
N LEU A 34 2.57 10.92 3.15
CA LEU A 34 1.54 11.06 2.11
C LEU A 34 1.43 12.52 1.65
N ARG A 35 1.59 13.48 2.58
CA ARG A 35 1.59 14.90 2.24
C ARG A 35 2.75 15.23 1.31
N LEU A 36 3.98 14.84 1.63
CA LEU A 36 5.16 15.10 0.81
C LEU A 36 5.07 14.42 -0.56
N MET A 37 4.55 13.19 -0.63
CA MET A 37 4.31 12.51 -1.90
C MET A 37 3.33 13.29 -2.79
N ARG A 38 2.23 13.82 -2.23
CA ARG A 38 1.29 14.66 -2.97
C ARG A 38 1.92 15.97 -3.46
N TRP A 39 2.66 16.67 -2.61
CA TRP A 39 3.38 17.90 -2.99
C TRP A 39 4.42 17.64 -4.09
N HIS A 40 5.19 16.56 -3.97
CA HIS A 40 6.18 16.19 -4.98
C HIS A 40 5.53 15.96 -6.35
N ASN A 41 4.40 15.27 -6.39
CA ASN A 41 3.65 15.02 -7.63
C ASN A 41 3.13 16.32 -8.26
N LEU A 42 2.69 17.29 -7.46
CA LEU A 42 2.24 18.60 -7.94
C LEU A 42 3.38 19.47 -8.46
N GLU A 43 4.51 19.52 -7.76
CA GLU A 43 5.60 20.45 -8.08
C GLU A 43 6.48 19.98 -9.24
N ARG A 44 6.79 18.68 -9.31
CA ARG A 44 7.89 18.21 -10.15
C ARG A 44 7.40 17.40 -11.35
N ASN A 45 6.27 16.71 -11.25
CA ASN A 45 5.79 15.74 -12.26
C ASN A 45 6.93 14.96 -12.96
N THR A 46 8.01 14.69 -12.21
CA THR A 46 9.21 14.03 -12.70
C THR A 46 9.04 12.54 -12.51
N PRO A 47 9.69 11.71 -13.34
CA PRO A 47 9.75 10.28 -13.10
C PRO A 47 10.21 9.96 -11.67
N PRO A 48 9.69 8.87 -11.06
CA PRO A 48 10.20 8.40 -9.78
C PRO A 48 11.71 8.13 -9.82
N PRO A 49 12.44 8.30 -8.69
CA PRO A 49 13.84 7.90 -8.62
C PRO A 49 14.03 6.41 -8.96
N GLN A 50 15.16 6.05 -9.56
CA GLN A 50 15.46 4.65 -9.94
C GLN A 50 15.28 3.66 -8.77
N ALA A 51 15.71 4.03 -7.57
CA ALA A 51 15.53 3.20 -6.38
C ALA A 51 14.06 2.87 -6.05
N ALA A 52 13.13 3.80 -6.33
CA ALA A 52 11.71 3.55 -6.16
C ALA A 52 11.16 2.60 -7.23
N LEU A 53 11.64 2.71 -8.47
CA LEU A 53 11.31 1.79 -9.56
C LEU A 53 11.81 0.37 -9.26
N ASP A 54 13.05 0.23 -8.78
CA ASP A 54 13.64 -1.06 -8.40
C ASP A 54 12.86 -1.70 -7.24
N ALA A 55 12.48 -0.91 -6.24
CA ALA A 55 11.66 -1.38 -5.13
C ALA A 55 10.26 -1.83 -5.58
N ALA A 56 9.64 -1.12 -6.52
CA ALA A 56 8.36 -1.52 -7.11
C ALA A 56 8.51 -2.84 -7.89
N ALA A 57 9.54 -2.95 -8.74
CA ALA A 57 9.83 -4.15 -9.50
C ALA A 57 10.04 -5.38 -8.61
N ALA A 58 10.76 -5.23 -7.50
CA ALA A 58 10.96 -6.30 -6.52
C ALA A 58 9.64 -6.74 -5.86
N LYS A 59 8.76 -5.80 -5.49
CA LYS A 59 7.43 -6.10 -4.93
C LYS A 59 6.53 -6.82 -5.94
N ILE A 60 6.53 -6.37 -7.19
CA ILE A 60 5.78 -7.01 -8.29
C ILE A 60 6.27 -8.44 -8.51
N ALA A 61 7.59 -8.66 -8.51
CA ALA A 61 8.17 -10.00 -8.65
C ALA A 61 7.76 -10.93 -7.50
N ALA A 62 7.72 -10.43 -6.26
CA ALA A 62 7.27 -11.19 -5.09
C ALA A 62 5.79 -11.60 -5.19
N ILE A 63 4.91 -10.68 -5.59
CA ILE A 63 3.49 -10.98 -5.83
C ILE A 63 3.35 -12.04 -6.93
N ARG A 64 4.04 -11.86 -8.07
CA ARG A 64 3.99 -12.81 -9.19
C ARG A 64 4.45 -14.21 -8.78
N ALA A 65 5.44 -14.31 -7.91
CA ALA A 65 5.89 -15.59 -7.37
C ALA A 65 4.81 -16.26 -6.51
N ALA A 66 4.14 -15.52 -5.61
CA ALA A 66 3.04 -16.04 -4.80
C ALA A 66 1.80 -16.41 -5.63
N GLN A 67 1.51 -15.66 -6.70
CA GLN A 67 0.51 -16.05 -7.69
C GLN A 67 0.89 -17.39 -8.34
N LYS A 68 2.14 -17.54 -8.80
CA LYS A 68 2.62 -18.78 -9.44
C LYS A 68 2.65 -19.99 -8.49
N SER A 69 2.81 -19.79 -7.18
CA SER A 69 2.68 -20.88 -6.20
C SER A 69 1.23 -21.18 -5.80
N GLY A 70 0.27 -20.32 -6.18
CA GLY A 70 -1.15 -20.50 -5.83
C GLY A 70 -1.51 -20.04 -4.41
N VAL A 71 -0.62 -19.29 -3.75
CA VAL A 71 -0.86 -18.73 -2.41
C VAL A 71 -1.90 -17.60 -2.46
N ILE A 72 -1.95 -16.88 -3.57
CA ILE A 72 -2.90 -15.79 -3.84
C ILE A 72 -3.49 -15.90 -5.24
N THR A 73 -4.60 -15.19 -5.48
CA THR A 73 -5.33 -15.21 -6.75
C THR A 73 -4.47 -14.86 -7.96
N ARG A 74 -4.76 -15.49 -9.11
CA ARG A 74 -4.19 -15.16 -10.43
C ARG A 74 -5.12 -14.31 -11.29
N SER A 75 -6.27 -13.92 -10.76
CA SER A 75 -7.30 -13.19 -11.52
C SER A 75 -6.89 -11.76 -11.89
N TYR A 76 -5.85 -11.22 -11.26
CA TYR A 76 -5.34 -9.86 -11.47
C TYR A 76 -3.86 -9.90 -11.87
N LYS A 77 -3.41 -8.89 -12.64
CA LYS A 77 -1.97 -8.68 -12.86
C LYS A 77 -1.29 -8.30 -11.55
N ALA A 78 -0.04 -8.71 -11.37
CA ALA A 78 0.72 -8.45 -10.14
C ALA A 78 0.90 -6.94 -9.89
N GLU A 79 1.07 -6.17 -10.97
CA GLU A 79 1.18 -4.71 -10.97
C GLU A 79 -0.10 -4.04 -10.46
N ASP A 80 -1.24 -4.42 -11.04
CA ASP A 80 -2.55 -3.87 -10.69
C ASP A 80 -2.92 -4.22 -9.24
N LEU A 81 -2.60 -5.45 -8.82
CA LEU A 81 -2.81 -5.89 -7.45
C LEU A 81 -1.95 -5.10 -6.46
N LEU A 82 -0.68 -4.85 -6.78
CA LEU A 82 0.19 -4.04 -5.93
C LEU A 82 -0.36 -2.61 -5.78
N GLU A 83 -0.74 -1.98 -6.89
CA GLU A 83 -1.27 -0.62 -6.88
C GLU A 83 -2.55 -0.52 -6.04
N LEU A 84 -3.44 -1.50 -6.16
CA LEU A 84 -4.67 -1.58 -5.38
C LEU A 84 -4.36 -1.72 -3.88
N LEU A 85 -3.44 -2.61 -3.50
CA LEU A 85 -3.02 -2.79 -2.10
C LEU A 85 -2.43 -1.50 -1.50
N LEU A 86 -1.53 -0.84 -2.23
CA LEU A 86 -0.92 0.41 -1.81
C LEU A 86 -1.96 1.53 -1.68
N SER A 87 -2.99 1.53 -2.53
CA SER A 87 -4.08 2.50 -2.48
C SER A 87 -5.02 2.24 -1.30
N MET A 88 -5.44 0.99 -1.08
CA MET A 88 -6.28 0.62 0.07
C MET A 88 -5.61 0.93 1.40
N ALA A 89 -4.30 0.73 1.52
CA ALA A 89 -3.56 1.04 2.74
C ALA A 89 -3.57 2.53 3.14
N LYS A 90 -3.92 3.44 2.22
CA LYS A 90 -4.04 4.88 2.47
C LYS A 90 -5.44 5.29 2.97
N VAL A 91 -6.34 4.33 3.21
CA VAL A 91 -7.71 4.60 3.69
C VAL A 91 -7.68 5.44 4.98
N GLY A 92 -8.53 6.46 5.06
CA GLY A 92 -8.58 7.37 6.20
C GLY A 92 -7.41 8.36 6.29
N ALA A 93 -6.58 8.49 5.23
CA ALA A 93 -5.52 9.49 5.20
C ALA A 93 -6.07 10.92 5.20
N GLU A 94 -5.36 11.82 5.89
CA GLU A 94 -5.72 13.24 5.99
C GLU A 94 -6.01 13.87 4.63
N GLY A 95 -7.17 14.55 4.53
CA GLY A 95 -7.61 15.29 3.36
C GLY A 95 -8.56 14.53 2.41
N SER A 96 -8.90 13.27 2.70
CA SER A 96 -9.98 12.58 1.97
C SER A 96 -11.35 13.11 2.44
N PRO A 97 -12.23 13.58 1.53
CA PRO A 97 -13.55 14.09 1.90
C PRO A 97 -14.47 13.02 2.51
N GLU A 98 -14.23 11.75 2.16
CA GLU A 98 -14.91 10.58 2.73
C GLU A 98 -14.46 10.32 4.18
N SER A 99 -13.29 10.83 4.56
CA SER A 99 -12.73 10.78 5.91
C SER A 99 -13.17 11.98 6.76
N GLY A 100 -14.39 12.49 6.53
CA GLY A 100 -14.99 13.62 7.26
C GLY A 100 -15.11 13.37 8.77
N PRO A 101 -16.05 13.98 9.52
CA PRO A 101 -16.30 13.61 10.91
C PRO A 101 -16.93 12.20 10.98
N SER A 102 -16.13 11.18 10.67
CA SER A 102 -16.50 9.79 10.68
C SER A 102 -16.32 9.26 12.10
N ASN A 103 -17.40 8.73 12.69
CA ASN A 103 -17.37 8.01 13.97
C ASN A 103 -16.61 6.67 13.89
N VAL A 104 -16.00 6.35 12.75
CA VAL A 104 -15.28 5.10 12.55
C VAL A 104 -13.93 5.20 13.23
N SER A 105 -13.67 4.31 14.18
CA SER A 105 -12.38 4.28 14.85
C SER A 105 -11.26 3.87 13.88
N PRO A 106 -10.02 4.30 14.11
CA PRO A 106 -8.87 3.81 13.35
C PRO A 106 -8.75 2.28 13.32
N ASP A 107 -9.13 1.63 14.43
CA ASP A 107 -9.09 0.18 14.57
C ASP A 107 -10.14 -0.51 13.68
N ASP A 108 -11.33 0.08 13.57
CA ASP A 108 -12.38 -0.41 12.68
C ASP A 108 -11.94 -0.28 11.20
N LEU A 109 -11.36 0.86 10.82
CA LEU A 109 -10.81 1.04 9.46
C LEU A 109 -9.69 0.03 9.17
N ARG A 110 -8.80 -0.21 10.13
CA ARG A 110 -7.73 -1.20 10.02
C ARG A 110 -8.28 -2.61 9.81
N LYS A 111 -9.33 -2.98 10.56
CA LYS A 111 -10.01 -4.27 10.42
C LYS A 111 -10.69 -4.40 9.06
N THR A 112 -11.41 -3.36 8.63
CA THR A 112 -12.04 -3.33 7.29
C THR A 112 -11.02 -3.47 6.17
N LEU A 113 -9.86 -2.80 6.28
CA LEU A 113 -8.76 -2.93 5.33
C LEU A 113 -8.27 -4.39 5.25
N ILE A 114 -7.98 -5.01 6.39
CA ILE A 114 -7.50 -6.41 6.45
C ILE A 114 -8.52 -7.35 5.81
N ASP A 115 -9.80 -7.20 6.14
CA ASP A 115 -10.86 -8.06 5.62
C ASP A 115 -11.10 -7.86 4.11
N ALA A 116 -10.99 -6.63 3.61
CA ALA A 116 -11.06 -6.33 2.18
C ALA A 116 -9.88 -6.94 1.43
N VAL A 117 -8.66 -6.76 1.92
CA VAL A 117 -7.45 -7.32 1.31
C VAL A 117 -7.52 -8.84 1.27
N LYS A 118 -7.94 -9.50 2.35
CA LYS A 118 -8.15 -10.96 2.39
C LYS A 118 -9.06 -11.45 1.28
N LYS A 119 -10.17 -10.76 1.02
CA LYS A 119 -11.12 -11.12 -0.04
C LYS A 119 -10.54 -10.93 -1.44
N VAL A 120 -9.80 -9.84 -1.65
CA VAL A 120 -9.18 -9.51 -2.95
C VAL A 120 -8.08 -10.50 -3.32
N VAL A 121 -7.31 -11.01 -2.34
CA VAL A 121 -6.14 -11.87 -2.60
C VAL A 121 -6.44 -13.37 -2.51
N ALA A 122 -7.63 -13.76 -2.07
CA ALA A 122 -8.05 -15.15 -1.93
C ALA A 122 -7.92 -15.92 -3.27
N PRO A 123 -7.28 -17.10 -3.31
CA PRO A 123 -7.04 -17.88 -4.53
C PRO A 123 -8.24 -18.05 -5.46
#